data_AF-A0A1J3EGU4-F1
#
_entry.id   AF-A0A1J3EGU4-F1
#
_cell.length_a   1.000
_cell.length_b   1.000
_cell.length_c   1.000
_cell.angle_alpha   90.00
_cell.angle_beta   90.00
_cell.angle_gamma   90.00
#
_symmetry.space_group_name_H-M   'P 1'
#
loop_
_entity.id
_entity.type
_entity.pdbx_description
1 polymer ?
#
loop_
_entity_poly.entity_id
_entity_poly.type
_entity_poly.pdbx_seq_one_letter_code
_entity_poly.pdbx_strand_id
1 'polypeptide(L)'
;SDNGGEYTSLAFKQHIAKHGIVHQTSCPYTPQQNGVAERKNRHLMEVARSMMFHTSVPKQFWGDAVVSACYLINRTPTKILQDLSPFEVLNKSKPFIDHLRVFGCV
;
A
#
# COMPACT_ATOMS: atom_id res chain seq x y z
N SER A 1 0.77 -11.18 10.46
CA SER A 1 0.23 -9.94 11.05
C SER A 1 0.84 -9.74 12.42
N ASP A 2 0.60 -8.59 13.05
CA ASP A 2 0.78 -8.51 14.49
C ASP A 2 -0.28 -9.38 15.21
N ASN A 3 -0.21 -9.42 16.54
CA ASN A 3 -1.19 -10.09 17.39
C ASN A 3 -2.40 -9.18 17.71
N GLY A 4 -2.74 -8.25 16.81
CA GLY A 4 -3.96 -7.44 16.94
C GLY A 4 -5.22 -8.31 17.05
N GLY A 5 -6.20 -7.84 17.82
CA GLY A 5 -7.45 -8.57 18.06
C GLY A 5 -8.23 -8.85 16.77
N GLU A 6 -8.17 -7.91 15.83
CA GLU A 6 -8.78 -8.01 14.51
C GLU A 6 -8.21 -9.18 13.69
N TYR A 7 -6.90 -9.45 13.81
CA TYR A 7 -6.22 -10.53 13.09
C TYR A 7 -6.28 -11.88 13.80
N THR A 8 -6.65 -11.92 15.08
CA THR A 8 -6.68 -13.15 15.87
C THR A 8 -8.09 -13.71 16.09
N SER A 9 -9.12 -12.96 15.66
CA SER A 9 -10.52 -13.37 15.73
C SER A 9 -10.80 -14.68 14.99
N LEU A 10 -11.75 -15.46 15.50
CA LEU A 10 -12.15 -16.74 14.89
C LEU A 10 -12.69 -16.52 13.47
N ALA A 11 -13.49 -15.47 13.28
CA ALA A 11 -14.05 -15.12 11.97
C ALA A 11 -12.94 -14.85 10.93
N PHE A 12 -11.90 -14.11 11.32
CA PHE A 12 -10.76 -13.85 10.43
C PHE A 12 -9.99 -15.13 10.12
N LYS A 13 -9.71 -15.97 11.14
CA LYS A 13 -9.03 -17.26 10.95
C LYS A 13 -9.78 -18.21 10.02
N GLN A 14 -11.11 -18.28 10.14
CA GLN A 14 -11.95 -19.08 9.24
C GLN A 14 -11.93 -18.50 7.82
N HIS A 15 -12.00 -17.18 7.68
CA HIS A 15 -11.98 -16.52 6.38
C HIS A 15 -10.68 -16.80 5.61
N ILE A 16 -9.52 -16.64 6.25
CA ILE A 16 -8.22 -16.87 5.59
C ILE A 16 -7.98 -18.36 5.32
N ALA A 17 -8.40 -19.26 6.22
CA ALA A 17 -8.34 -20.70 6.01
C ALA A 17 -9.19 -21.15 4.81
N LYS A 18 -10.39 -20.56 4.64
CA LYS A 18 -11.26 -20.81 3.47
C LYS A 18 -10.57 -20.47 2.15
N HIS A 19 -9.68 -19.48 2.15
CA HIS A 19 -8.92 -19.07 0.96
C HIS A 19 -7.55 -19.76 0.85
N GLY A 20 -7.25 -20.75 1.70
CA GLY A 20 -5.97 -21.47 1.70
C GLY A 20 -4.79 -20.64 2.18
N ILE A 21 -5.02 -19.53 2.88
CA ILE A 21 -3.98 -18.63 3.36
C ILE A 21 -3.48 -19.11 4.72
N VAL A 22 -2.18 -19.40 4.82
CA VAL A 22 -1.51 -19.72 6.09
C VAL A 22 -1.28 -18.43 6.87
N HIS A 23 -1.88 -18.33 8.05
CA HIS A 23 -1.75 -17.16 8.92
C HIS A 23 -0.57 -17.29 9.86
N GLN A 24 0.41 -16.40 9.72
CA GLN A 24 1.54 -16.28 10.64
C GLN A 24 1.43 -14.97 11.41
N THR A 25 1.61 -15.03 12.72
CA THR A 25 1.65 -13.86 13.59
C THR A 25 3.07 -13.57 14.06
N SER A 26 3.38 -12.29 14.31
CA SER A 26 4.67 -11.89 14.85
C SER A 26 4.86 -12.41 16.27
N CYS A 27 6.10 -12.73 16.64
CA CYS A 27 6.43 -13.09 18.01
C CYS A 27 6.12 -11.90 18.95
N PRO A 28 5.63 -12.15 20.18
CA PRO A 28 5.48 -11.11 21.19
C PRO A 28 6.80 -10.33 21.35
N TYR A 29 6.69 -9.01 21.55
CA TYR A 29 7.83 -8.10 21.75
C TYR A 29 8.82 -8.00 20.57
N THR A 30 8.41 -8.37 19.34
CA THR A 30 9.24 -8.24 18.13
C THR A 30 8.63 -7.31 17.07
N PRO A 31 8.42 -6.01 17.36
CA PRO A 31 7.76 -5.08 16.44
C PRO A 31 8.46 -4.95 15.07
N GLN A 32 9.76 -5.25 15.00
CA GLN A 32 10.54 -5.21 13.77
C GLN A 32 10.03 -6.20 12.72
N GLN A 33 9.39 -7.31 13.12
CA GLN A 33 8.78 -8.27 12.20
C GLN A 33 7.63 -7.65 11.38
N ASN A 34 6.97 -6.62 11.91
CA ASN A 34 5.92 -5.87 11.22
C ASN A 34 6.43 -4.57 10.56
N GLY A 35 7.71 -4.23 10.76
CA GLY A 35 8.27 -2.95 10.35
C GLY A 35 8.27 -2.70 8.83
N VAL A 36 8.17 -3.74 8.01
CA VAL A 36 7.99 -3.59 6.56
C VAL A 36 6.59 -3.05 6.23
N ALA A 37 5.55 -3.64 6.83
CA ALA A 37 4.17 -3.21 6.64
C ALA A 37 3.96 -1.79 7.19
N GLU A 38 4.50 -1.51 8.38
CA GLU A 38 4.40 -0.18 9.01
C GLU A 38 5.08 0.91 8.16
N ARG A 39 6.29 0.66 7.66
CA ARG A 39 6.97 1.60 6.75
C ARG A 39 6.19 1.80 5.46
N LYS A 40 5.60 0.74 4.91
CA LYS A 40 4.79 0.85 3.69
C LYS A 40 3.53 1.68 3.92
N ASN A 41 2.83 1.48 5.03
CA ASN A 41 1.65 2.26 5.41
C ASN A 41 2.00 3.74 5.61
N ARG A 42 3.12 4.03 6.28
CA ARG A 42 3.62 5.40 6.43
C ARG A 42 3.89 6.06 5.08
N HIS A 43 4.67 5.40 4.22
CA HIS A 43 5.01 5.92 2.89
C HIS A 43 3.75 6.19 2.04
N LEU A 44 2.76 5.28 2.05
CA LEU A 44 1.50 5.47 1.34
C LEU A 44 0.77 6.74 1.80
N MET A 45 0.66 6.94 3.11
CA MET A 45 -0.04 8.09 3.68
C MET A 45 0.73 9.40 3.46
N GLU A 46 2.06 9.37 3.49
CA GLU A 46 2.91 10.53 3.19
C GLU A 46 2.71 10.98 1.74
N VAL A 47 2.74 10.06 0.78
CA VAL A 47 2.50 10.39 -0.64
C VAL A 47 1.09 10.93 -0.86
N ALA A 48 0.08 10.29 -0.28
CA ALA A 48 -1.31 10.77 -0.36
C ALA A 48 -1.45 12.20 0.18
N ARG A 49 -0.90 12.49 1.37
CA ARG A 49 -0.94 13.82 1.98
C ARG A 49 -0.20 14.85 1.15
N SER A 50 0.98 14.52 0.63
CA SER A 50 1.76 15.42 -0.22
C SER A 50 1.01 15.82 -1.49
N MET A 51 0.33 14.88 -2.16
CA MET A 51 -0.49 15.19 -3.34
C MET A 51 -1.67 16.10 -3.02
N MET A 52 -2.38 15.83 -1.92
CA MET A 52 -3.50 16.66 -1.49
C MET A 52 -3.06 18.07 -1.12
N PHE A 53 -1.90 18.19 -0.44
CA PHE A 53 -1.34 19.48 -0.05
C PHE A 53 -0.90 20.28 -1.29
N HIS A 54 -0.23 19.64 -2.25
CA HIS A 54 0.22 20.28 -3.48
C HIS A 54 -0.92 20.91 -4.30
N THR A 55 -2.09 20.28 -4.30
CA THR A 55 -3.25 20.69 -5.12
C THR A 55 -4.35 21.37 -4.32
N SER A 56 -4.14 21.59 -3.02
CA SER A 56 -5.13 22.17 -2.09
C SER A 56 -6.50 21.47 -2.14
N VAL A 57 -6.49 20.15 -2.36
CA VAL A 57 -7.72 19.36 -2.49
C VAL A 57 -8.40 19.24 -1.11
N PRO A 58 -9.74 19.41 -1.02
CA PRO A 58 -10.47 19.24 0.23
C PRO A 58 -10.27 17.85 0.86
N LYS A 59 -10.22 17.80 2.20
CA LYS A 59 -9.98 16.57 2.96
C LYS A 59 -10.97 15.44 2.67
N GLN A 60 -12.18 15.74 2.18
CA GLN A 60 -13.18 14.74 1.83
C GLN A 60 -12.69 13.74 0.76
N PHE A 61 -11.74 14.15 -0.10
CA PHE A 61 -11.17 13.32 -1.17
C PHE A 61 -9.94 12.50 -0.71
N TRP A 62 -9.72 12.35 0.60
CA TRP A 62 -8.55 11.62 1.11
C TRP A 62 -8.52 10.15 0.64
N GLY A 63 -9.68 9.52 0.46
CA GLY A 63 -9.78 8.16 -0.06
C GLY A 63 -9.23 8.07 -1.49
N ASP A 64 -9.65 8.98 -2.35
CA ASP A 64 -9.18 9.06 -3.75
C ASP A 64 -7.68 9.37 -3.82
N ALA A 65 -7.18 10.19 -2.90
CA ALA A 65 -5.74 10.47 -2.79
C ALA A 65 -4.94 9.23 -2.40
N VAL A 66 -5.43 8.40 -1.47
CA VAL A 66 -4.78 7.15 -1.08
C VAL A 66 -4.79 6.13 -2.22
N VAL A 67 -5.90 6.00 -2.95
CA VAL A 67 -6.00 5.12 -4.13
C VAL A 67 -5.02 5.58 -5.22
N SER A 68 -4.99 6.88 -5.50
CA SER A 68 -4.06 7.48 -6.46
C SER A 68 -2.60 7.28 -6.04
N ALA A 69 -2.28 7.44 -4.75
CA ALA A 69 -0.95 7.22 -4.22
C ALA A 69 -0.52 5.77 -4.40
N CYS A 70 -1.40 4.82 -4.06
CA CYS A 70 -1.14 3.39 -4.25
C CYS A 70 -0.86 3.07 -5.73
N TYR A 71 -1.67 3.62 -6.63
CA TYR A 71 -1.52 3.45 -8.08
C TYR A 71 -0.17 3.92 -8.59
N LEU A 72 0.25 5.12 -8.18
CA LEU A 72 1.52 5.74 -8.55
C LEU A 72 2.70 4.97 -7.94
N ILE A 73 2.67 4.69 -6.64
CA ILE A 73 3.75 3.98 -5.94
C ILE A 73 4.04 2.61 -6.58
N ASN A 74 3.02 1.90 -7.07
CA ASN A 74 3.21 0.62 -7.73
C ASN A 74 3.75 0.74 -9.17
N ARG A 75 3.69 1.93 -9.77
CA ARG A 75 4.16 2.21 -11.15
C ARG A 75 5.42 3.06 -11.20
N THR A 76 5.85 3.62 -10.08
CA THR A 76 7.12 4.34 -9.98
C THR A 76 8.29 3.36 -9.86
N PRO A 77 9.32 3.49 -10.72
CA PRO A 77 10.58 2.76 -10.58
C PRO A 77 11.24 2.95 -9.22
N THR A 78 11.91 1.91 -8.71
CA THR A 78 12.65 1.99 -7.44
C THR A 78 14.03 1.39 -7.56
N LYS A 79 15.02 2.01 -6.90
CA LYS A 79 16.42 1.54 -6.91
C LYS A 79 16.58 0.11 -6.37
N ILE A 80 15.76 -0.26 -5.39
CA ILE A 80 15.77 -1.60 -4.78
C ILE A 80 15.41 -2.69 -5.82
N LEU A 81 14.63 -2.32 -6.83
CA LEU A 81 14.21 -3.20 -7.92
C LEU A 81 15.00 -2.93 -9.22
N GLN A 82 16.23 -2.40 -9.13
CA GLN A 82 17.07 -2.10 -10.29
C GLN A 82 16.37 -1.16 -11.30
N ASP A 83 15.70 -0.13 -10.77
CA ASP A 83 14.93 0.85 -11.54
C ASP A 83 13.75 0.24 -12.33
N LEU A 84 13.24 -0.91 -11.87
CA LEU A 84 11.93 -1.43 -12.25
C LEU A 84 10.86 -0.98 -11.25
N SER A 85 9.63 -0.86 -11.73
CA SER A 85 8.44 -0.64 -10.90
C SER A 85 7.94 -1.94 -10.27
N PRO A 86 7.27 -1.88 -9.10
CA PRO A 86 6.59 -3.05 -8.53
C PRO A 86 5.60 -3.71 -9.51
N PHE A 87 4.91 -2.92 -10.33
CA PHE A 87 4.01 -3.41 -11.38
C PHE A 87 4.75 -4.26 -12.41
N GLU A 88 5.92 -3.82 -12.90
CA GLU A 88 6.73 -4.59 -13.85
C GLU A 88 7.22 -5.91 -13.25
N VAL A 89 7.68 -5.87 -12.00
CA VAL A 89 8.17 -7.08 -11.32
C VAL A 89 7.06 -8.10 -11.15
N LEU A 90 5.85 -7.65 -10.83
CA LEU A 90 4.70 -8.53 -10.60
C LEU A 90 4.06 -9.03 -11.91
N ASN A 91 3.80 -8.13 -12.86
CA ASN A 91 3.03 -8.43 -14.08
C ASN A 91 3.91 -8.75 -15.30
N LYS A 92 5.24 -8.68 -15.14
CA LYS A 92 6.23 -8.93 -16.21
C LYS A 92 6.02 -8.07 -17.46
N SER A 93 5.42 -6.90 -17.30
CA SER A 93 5.07 -5.95 -18.37
C SER A 93 5.16 -4.51 -17.88
N LYS A 94 5.49 -3.58 -18.78
CA LYS A 94 5.58 -2.16 -18.45
C LYS A 94 4.20 -1.57 -18.18
N PRO A 95 4.03 -0.69 -17.17
CA PRO A 95 2.77 0.00 -16.98
C PRO A 95 2.55 1.01 -18.10
N PHE A 96 1.33 1.07 -18.62
CA PHE A 96 0.88 2.20 -19.42
C PHE A 96 0.67 3.41 -18.51
N ILE A 97 1.22 4.58 -18.86
CA ILE A 97 1.20 5.78 -17.99
C ILE A 97 0.71 7.07 -18.67
N ASP A 98 0.39 7.04 -19.96
CA ASP A 98 0.03 8.26 -20.72
C ASP A 98 -1.29 8.90 -20.25
N HIS A 99 -2.11 8.15 -19.53
CA HIS A 99 -3.36 8.62 -18.95
C HIS A 99 -3.18 9.37 -17.61
N LEU A 100 -1.96 9.41 -17.06
CA LEU A 100 -1.72 10.06 -15.77
C LEU A 100 -1.97 11.57 -15.87
N ARG A 101 -2.66 12.10 -14.87
CA ARG A 101 -2.95 13.53 -14.67
C ARG A 101 -2.55 13.95 -13.27
N VAL A 102 -2.38 15.26 -13.07
CA VAL A 102 -2.15 15.81 -11.73
C VAL A 102 -3.39 15.53 -10.88
N PHE A 103 -3.20 14.97 -9.70
CA PHE A 103 -4.31 14.70 -8.79
C PHE A 103 -5.05 16.00 -8.46
N GLY A 104 -6.36 16.05 -8.66
CA GLY A 104 -7.19 17.24 -8.37
C GLY A 104 -7.19 18.32 -9.45
N CYS A 105 -6.65 18.08 -10.65
CA CYS A 105 -6.83 19.01 -11.78
C CYS A 105 -8.22 18.87 -12.42
N VAL A 106 -8.77 19.98 -12.92
CA VAL A 106 -10.02 20.07 -13.70
C VAL A 106 -9.68 20.23 -15.17
#